data_AF-A0A1I0RC77-F1
#
_entry.id   AF-A0A1I0RC77-F1
#
_cell.length_a   1.000
_cell.length_b   1.000
_cell.length_c   1.000
_cell.angle_alpha   90.00
_cell.angle_beta   90.00
_cell.angle_gamma   90.00
#
_symmetry.space_group_name_H-M   'P 1'
#
loop_
_entity.id
_entity.type
_entity.pdbx_description
1 polymer ?
#
loop_
_entity_poly.entity_id
_entity_poly.type
_entity_poly.pdbx_seq_one_letter_code
_entity_poly.pdbx_strand_id
1 'polypeptide(L)' 'MSDNKYSRGDIVYVVSNGIYIMKMEIISISGDFYTLRSVDSGAGTRLKKHRIYATEEEAQKVIDEHDRKSKSDSGYNRW' A
#
# COMPACT_ATOMS: atom_id res chain seq x y z
N MET A 1 -3.47 -11.78 -21.45
CA MET A 1 -2.15 -11.16 -21.23
C MET A 1 -2.20 -10.51 -19.87
N SER A 2 -1.38 -10.97 -18.92
CA SER A 2 -1.40 -10.43 -17.56
C SER A 2 -0.60 -9.14 -17.54
N ASP A 3 -1.29 -8.00 -17.63
CA ASP A 3 -0.70 -6.66 -17.53
C ASP A 3 -0.34 -6.36 -16.07
N ASN A 4 0.76 -6.98 -15.62
CA ASN A 4 1.34 -6.69 -14.33
C ASN A 4 1.95 -5.29 -14.40
N LYS A 5 1.43 -4.37 -13.58
CA LYS A 5 1.89 -2.97 -13.52
C LYS A 5 3.31 -2.84 -12.98
N TYR A 6 3.83 -3.90 -12.37
CA TYR A 6 5.12 -3.94 -11.72
C TYR A 6 5.81 -5.28 -12.00
N SER A 7 7.14 -5.28 -11.98
CA SER A 7 7.99 -6.44 -12.21
C SER A 7 8.62 -6.95 -10.91
N ARG A 8 9.14 -8.18 -10.93
CA ARG A 8 9.93 -8.71 -9.81
C ARG A 8 11.24 -7.92 -9.70
N GLY A 9 11.62 -7.56 -8.48
CA GLY A 9 12.79 -6.72 -8.18
C GLY A 9 12.49 -5.22 -8.14
N ASP A 10 11.29 -4.78 -8.53
CA ASP A 10 10.94 -3.35 -8.44
C ASP A 10 10.75 -2.93 -6.98
N ILE A 11 11.16 -1.69 -6.70
CA ILE A 11 10.94 -1.03 -5.42
C ILE A 11 9.61 -0.29 -5.49
N VAL A 12 8.76 -0.53 -4.50
CA VAL A 12 7.43 0.05 -4.37
C VAL A 12 7.19 0.54 -2.96
N TYR A 13 6.17 1.38 -2.81
CA TYR A 13 5.75 1.96 -1.55
C TYR A 13 4.37 1.44 -1.17
N VAL A 14 4.18 1.12 0.11
CA VAL A 14 2.91 0.62 0.65
C VAL A 14 2.52 1.39 1.89
N VAL A 15 1.23 1.66 2.02
CA VAL A 15 0.67 2.31 3.21
C VAL A 15 0.19 1.25 4.19
N SER A 16 0.83 1.18 5.35
CA SER A 16 0.46 0.32 6.48
C SER A 16 -0.36 1.09 7.50
N ASN A 17 -1.43 0.45 7.99
CA ASN A 17 -2.40 1.02 8.93
C ASN A 17 -3.01 2.38 8.51
N GLY A 18 -2.90 2.76 7.23
CA GLY A 18 -3.37 4.05 6.73
C GLY A 18 -2.51 5.26 7.14
N ILE A 19 -1.35 5.05 7.77
CA ILE A 19 -0.54 6.14 8.37
C ILE A 19 0.94 6.01 8.01
N TYR A 20 1.46 4.79 7.86
CA TYR A 20 2.90 4.57 7.66
C TYR A 20 3.20 4.19 6.22
N ILE A 21 4.14 4.90 5.58
CA ILE A 21 4.67 4.52 4.28
C ILE A 21 5.87 3.58 4.50
N MET A 22 5.83 2.40 3.92
CA MET A 22 6.93 1.44 3.94
C MET A 22 7.45 1.18 2.54
N LYS A 23 8.77 1.21 2.39
CA LYS A 23 9.50 0.86 1.17
C LYS A 23 9.70 -0.65 1.11
N MET A 24 9.25 -1.28 0.02
CA MET A 24 9.33 -2.72 -0.17
C MET A 24 9.79 -3.09 -1.58
N GLU A 25 10.42 -4.25 -1.74
CA GLU A 25 10.76 -4.85 -3.03
C GLU A 25 9.73 -5.92 -3.44
N ILE A 26 9.45 -6.06 -4.72
CA ILE A 26 8.58 -7.12 -5.24
C ILE A 26 9.36 -8.41 -5.42
N ILE A 27 9.05 -9.43 -4.63
CA ILE A 27 9.69 -10.76 -4.75
C ILE A 27 8.99 -11.60 -5.81
N SER A 28 7.65 -11.59 -5.79
CA SER A 28 6.82 -12.51 -6.56
C SER A 28 5.48 -11.88 -6.88
N ILE A 29 4.94 -12.26 -8.03
CA ILE A 29 3.63 -11.83 -8.51
C ILE A 29 2.87 -13.09 -8.87
N SER A 30 1.67 -13.22 -8.33
CA SER A 30 0.77 -14.36 -8.51
C SER A 30 -0.62 -13.83 -8.82
N GLY A 31 -0.93 -13.70 -10.12
CA GLY A 31 -2.17 -13.08 -10.59
C GLY A 31 -2.30 -11.65 -10.07
N ASP A 32 -3.35 -11.38 -9.30
CA ASP A 32 -3.64 -10.07 -8.69
C ASP A 32 -2.90 -9.77 -7.38
N PHE A 33 -2.15 -10.75 -6.88
CA PHE A 33 -1.42 -10.62 -5.63
C PHE A 33 0.07 -10.44 -5.87
N TYR A 34 0.63 -9.48 -5.13
CA TYR A 34 2.03 -9.14 -5.15
C TYR A 34 2.60 -9.46 -3.77
N THR A 35 3.66 -10.25 -3.76
CA THR A 35 4.43 -10.59 -2.56
C THR A 35 5.61 -9.63 -2.48
N LEU A 36 5.62 -8.85 -1.42
CA LEU A 36 6.57 -7.78 -1.17
C LEU A 36 7.49 -8.17 0.00
N ARG A 37 8.73 -7.68 -0.01
CA ARG A 37 9.66 -7.75 1.12
C ARG A 37 9.99 -6.34 1.60
N SER A 38 9.91 -6.11 2.91
CA SER A 38 10.55 -4.94 3.49
C SER A 38 12.07 -5.06 3.38
N VAL A 39 12.71 -4.02 2.85
CA VAL A 39 14.17 -3.94 2.74
C VAL A 39 14.80 -3.78 4.13
N ASP A 40 14.11 -3.10 5.04
CA ASP A 40 14.62 -2.74 6.36
C ASP A 40 14.43 -3.87 7.39
N SER A 41 13.19 -4.37 7.52
CA SER A 41 12.84 -5.34 8.55
C SER A 41 12.83 -6.79 8.06
N GLY A 42 13.01 -7.03 6.75
CA GLY A 42 12.93 -8.35 6.13
C GLY A 42 11.54 -8.98 6.12
N ALA A 43 10.52 -8.30 6.66
CA ALA A 43 9.14 -8.77 6.73
C ALA A 43 8.52 -8.91 5.34
N GLY A 44 7.94 -10.07 5.06
CA GLY A 44 7.19 -10.34 3.83
C GLY A 44 5.71 -10.00 3.99
N THR A 45 5.10 -9.38 2.99
CA THR A 45 3.67 -9.05 2.99
C THR A 45 3.06 -9.28 1.62
N ARG A 46 1.81 -9.77 1.60
CA ARG A 46 1.06 -10.03 0.37
C ARG A 46 -0.07 -9.01 0.21
N LEU A 47 -0.02 -8.22 -0.87
CA LEU A 47 -0.98 -7.14 -1.13
C LEU A 47 -1.56 -7.22 -2.55
N LYS A 48 -2.69 -6.53 -2.74
CA LYS A 48 -3.30 -6.34 -4.06
C LYS A 48 -2.66 -5.16 -4.77
N LYS A 49 -2.71 -5.19 -6.11
CA LYS A 49 -2.22 -4.13 -7.01
C LYS A 49 -2.58 -2.70 -6.59
N HIS A 50 -3.82 -2.46 -6.14
CA HIS A 50 -4.29 -1.11 -5.78
C HIS A 50 -3.74 -0.57 -4.45
N ARG A 51 -3.11 -1.41 -3.61
CA ARG A 51 -2.50 -0.99 -2.32
C ARG A 51 -1.00 -0.72 -2.46
N ILE A 52 -0.48 -0.81 -3.67
CA ILE A 52 0.93 -0.70 -4.00
C ILE A 52 1.08 0.55 -4.85
N TYR A 53 1.97 1.43 -4.43
CA TYR A 53 2.20 2.73 -5.02
C TYR A 53 3.61 2.78 -5.61
N ALA A 54 3.76 3.42 -6.77
CA ALA A 54 5.07 3.56 -7.40
C ALA A 54 5.93 4.60 -6.67
N THR A 55 5.28 5.58 -6.03
CA THR A 55 5.94 6.72 -5.40
C THR A 55 5.44 6.94 -3.97
N GLU A 56 6.27 7.58 -3.15
CA GLU A 56 5.92 8.02 -1.81
C GLU A 56 4.80 9.08 -1.84
N GLU A 57 4.81 9.98 -2.83
CA GLU A 57 3.77 11.01 -2.99
C GLU A 57 2.37 10.42 -3.22
N GLU A 58 2.24 9.37 -4.04
CA GLU A 58 0.97 8.65 -4.21
C GLU A 58 0.50 8.02 -2.89
N ALA A 59 1.42 7.40 -2.15
CA ALA A 59 1.12 6.81 -0.86
C ALA A 59 0.68 7.87 0.17
N GLN A 60 1.32 9.04 0.18
CA GLN A 60 0.99 10.15 1.07
C GLN A 60 -0.41 10.70 0.81
N LYS A 61 -0.83 10.79 -0.46
CA LYS A 61 -2.21 11.20 -0.81
C LYS A 61 -3.26 10.25 -0.25
N VAL A 62 -2.95 8.95 -0.20
CA VAL A 62 -3.85 7.94 0.37
C VAL A 62 -3.96 8.10 1.89
N ILE A 63 -2.86 8.41 2.57
CA ILE A 63 -2.86 8.71 4.01
C ILE A 63 -3.71 9.94 4.30
N ASP A 64 -3.53 11.02 3.53
CA ASP A 64 -4.34 12.24 3.66
C ASP A 64 -5.84 11.97 3.45
N GLU A 65 -6.21 11.19 2.44
CA GLU A 65 -7.60 10.82 2.22
C GLU A 65 -8.17 9.97 3.37
N HIS A 66 -7.35 9.06 3.93
CA HIS A 66 -7.74 8.24 5.07
C HIS A 66 -7.96 9.09 6.33
N ASP A 67 -7.10 10.07 6.60
CA ASP A 67 -7.29 11.03 7.69
C ASP A 67 -8.59 11.84 7.51
N ARG A 68 -8.83 12.38 6.31
CA ARG A 68 -10.06 13.11 5.99
C ARG A 68 -11.32 12.29 6.24
N LYS A 69 -11.33 11.01 5.83
CA LYS A 69 -12.45 10.10 6.08
C LYS A 69 -12.69 9.85 7.56
N SER A 70 -11.63 9.66 8.35
CA SER A 70 -11.76 9.43 9.79
C SER A 70 -12.40 10.61 10.53
N LYS A 71 -12.13 11.86 10.09
CA LYS A 71 -12.75 13.08 10.66
C LYS A 71 -14.22 13.22 10.32
N SER A 72 -14.64 12.80 9.12
CA SER A 72 -16.06 12.84 8.72
C SER A 72 -16.91 11.72 9.32
N ASP A 73 -16.29 10.60 9.72
CA ASP A 73 -16.98 9.43 10.30
C ASP A 73 -17.17 9.53 11.83
N SER A 74 -16.82 10.67 12.45
CA SER A 74 -17.12 10.97 13.85
C SER A 74 -18.63 11.22 14.06
N GLY A 75 -19.44 10.19 13.80
CA GLY A 75 -20.87 10.11 14.03
C GLY A 75 -21.22 9.94 15.51
N TYR A 76 -20.66 10.77 16.38
CA TYR A 76 -21.25 11.02 17.70
C TYR A 76 -22.53 11.85 17.53
N ASN A 77 -23.54 11.22 16.92
CA ASN A 77 -24.95 11.61 16.90
C ASN A 77 -25.78 10.36 16.59
N ARG A 78 -25.80 9.43 17.55
CA ARG A 78 -26.72 8.28 17.57
C ARG A 78 -27.62 8.34 18.81
N TRP A 79 -28.42 9.41 18.92
CA TRP A 79 -29.58 9.50 19.79
C TRP A 79 -30.63 10.36 19.08
#